data_AF-A0A3M0ZG24-F1
#
_entry.id   AF-A0A3M0ZG24-F1
#
_cell.length_a   1.000
_cell.length_b   1.000
_cell.length_c   1.000
_cell.angle_alpha   90.00
_cell.angle_beta   90.00
_cell.angle_gamma   90.00
#
_symmetry.space_group_name_H-M   'P 1'
#
loop_
_entity.id
_entity.type
_entity.pdbx_description
1 polymer ?
#
loop_
_entity_poly.entity_id
_entity_poly.type
_entity_poly.pdbx_seq_one_letter_code
_entity_poly.pdbx_strand_id
1 'polypeptide(L)'
;MPREYAAWESELRRTVAESVGRGRVEVLVGRQADRAPAEIVVRREVAERYVRALRELKRRFRLDGGVDLGLVASRHDVFEVRERPSDLRAERRAVELALARALAAHARERAREGAHLRRDMLARLRHLRRLWRQMRKAAAA
;
A
#
# COMPACT_ATOMS: atom_id res chain seq x y z
N MET A 1 5.10 -8.11 6.35
CA MET A 1 4.58 -6.76 6.07
C MET A 1 5.12 -5.80 7.10
N PRO A 2 5.61 -4.61 6.72
CA PRO A 2 6.09 -3.58 7.66
C PRO A 2 4.99 -3.19 8.66
N ARG A 3 5.33 -2.94 9.93
CA ARG A 3 4.35 -2.59 10.98
C ARG A 3 3.68 -1.24 10.72
N GLU A 4 4.34 -0.38 9.97
CA GLU A 4 3.94 0.97 9.60
C GLU A 4 2.65 0.96 8.79
N TYR A 5 2.45 -0.05 7.93
CA TYR A 5 1.27 -0.11 7.05
C TYR A 5 0.00 -0.49 7.82
N ALA A 6 0.12 -1.32 8.86
CA ALA A 6 -1.02 -1.67 9.71
C ALA A 6 -1.54 -0.46 10.49
N ALA A 7 -0.64 0.43 10.93
CA ALA A 7 -1.04 1.70 11.54
C ALA A 7 -1.76 2.59 10.52
N TRP A 8 -1.27 2.64 9.28
CA TRP A 8 -1.92 3.40 8.22
C TRP A 8 -3.32 2.86 7.90
N GLU A 9 -3.47 1.54 7.76
CA GLU A 9 -4.78 0.92 7.52
C GLU A 9 -5.81 1.31 8.59
N SER A 10 -5.39 1.34 9.86
CA SER A 10 -6.27 1.70 10.97
C SER A 10 -6.77 3.15 10.86
N GLU A 11 -5.88 4.08 10.55
CA GLU A 11 -6.24 5.49 10.33
C GLU A 11 -7.12 5.68 9.09
N LEU A 12 -6.75 5.05 7.97
CA LEU A 12 -7.48 5.14 6.71
C LEU A 12 -8.89 4.54 6.85
N ARG A 13 -9.06 3.43 7.59
CA ARG A 13 -10.38 2.87 7.92
C ARG A 13 -11.26 3.86 8.67
N ARG A 14 -10.70 4.63 9.59
CA ARG A 14 -11.43 5.67 10.30
C ARG A 14 -11.90 6.77 9.34
N THR A 15 -11.03 7.27 8.48
CA THR A 15 -11.39 8.27 7.45
C THR A 15 -12.50 7.77 6.52
N VAL A 16 -12.44 6.50 6.12
CA VAL A 16 -13.49 5.86 5.31
C VAL A 16 -14.80 5.77 6.07
N ALA A 17 -14.78 5.35 7.34
CA ALA A 17 -15.97 5.22 8.18
C ALA A 17 -16.67 6.57 8.40
N GLU A 18 -15.91 7.66 8.53
CA GLU A 18 -16.44 9.03 8.64
C GLU A 18 -17.10 9.50 7.32
N SER A 19 -16.64 8.99 6.17
CA SER A 19 -17.14 9.38 4.85
C SER A 19 -18.28 8.49 4.32
N VAL A 20 -18.33 7.22 4.71
CA VAL A 20 -19.24 6.21 4.16
C VAL A 20 -20.24 5.78 5.24
N GLY A 21 -21.45 6.36 5.18
CA GLY A 21 -22.48 6.11 6.20
C GLY A 21 -23.24 4.77 6.08
N ARG A 22 -23.13 4.06 4.96
CA ARG A 22 -23.77 2.74 4.74
C ARG A 22 -22.93 1.87 3.80
N GLY A 23 -22.79 0.59 4.15
CA GLY A 23 -22.06 -0.41 3.38
C GLY A 23 -20.84 -0.96 4.15
N ARG A 24 -20.31 -2.10 3.71
CA ARG A 24 -19.05 -2.65 4.21
C ARG A 24 -17.93 -2.18 3.30
N VAL A 25 -16.94 -1.50 3.85
CA VAL A 25 -15.72 -1.09 3.13
C VAL A 25 -14.53 -1.66 3.87
N GLU A 26 -13.68 -2.38 3.15
CA GLU A 26 -12.42 -2.89 3.65
C GLU A 26 -11.27 -2.09 3.05
N VAL A 27 -10.30 -1.76 3.89
CA VAL A 27 -9.07 -1.05 3.49
C VAL A 27 -7.89 -1.94 3.83
N LEU A 28 -7.04 -2.17 2.83
CA LEU A 28 -5.80 -2.93 2.91
C LEU A 28 -4.71 -2.14 2.18
N VAL A 29 -3.52 -2.03 2.76
CA VAL A 29 -2.36 -1.36 2.16
C VAL A 29 -1.26 -2.37 1.96
N GLY A 30 -0.98 -2.68 0.69
CA GLY A 30 0.13 -3.53 0.28
C GLY A 30 1.15 -2.75 -0.52
N ARG A 31 2.43 -3.09 -0.36
CA ARG A 31 3.48 -2.67 -1.28
C ARG A 31 3.90 -3.86 -2.11
N GLN A 32 3.86 -3.70 -3.42
CA GLN A 32 4.44 -4.64 -4.36
C GLN A 32 5.66 -3.94 -4.97
N ALA A 33 6.84 -4.49 -4.72
CA ALA A 33 8.08 -4.01 -5.31
C ALA A 33 8.57 -5.04 -6.33
N ASP A 34 8.61 -4.67 -7.61
CA ASP A 34 9.08 -5.58 -8.67
C ASP A 34 10.60 -5.79 -8.64
N ARG A 35 11.33 -4.85 -8.04
CA ARG A 35 12.74 -4.91 -7.59
C ARG A 35 13.02 -3.61 -6.85
N ALA A 36 13.17 -3.64 -5.53
CA ALA A 36 13.68 -2.46 -4.83
C ALA A 36 15.06 -2.12 -5.42
N PRO A 37 15.38 -0.84 -5.71
CA PRO A 37 16.74 -0.47 -6.07
C PRO A 37 17.64 -0.85 -4.91
N ALA A 38 18.42 -1.91 -5.11
CA ALA A 38 19.32 -2.43 -4.12
C ALA A 38 20.66 -1.70 -4.23
N GLU A 39 21.17 -1.23 -3.10
CA GLU A 39 22.51 -0.67 -2.99
C GLU A 39 23.47 -1.72 -2.43
N ILE A 40 24.66 -1.79 -3.02
CA ILE A 40 25.75 -2.59 -2.46
C ILE A 40 26.47 -1.72 -1.45
N VAL A 41 26.44 -2.12 -0.19
CA VAL A 41 27.05 -1.40 0.93
C VAL A 41 28.15 -2.27 1.52
N VAL A 42 29.28 -1.64 1.85
CA VAL A 42 30.39 -2.33 2.51
C VAL A 42 30.15 -2.33 4.02
N ARG A 43 30.16 -3.51 4.63
CA ARG A 43 30.15 -3.69 6.09
C ARG A 43 31.55 -3.39 6.61
N ARG A 44 31.83 -2.10 6.82
CA ARG A 44 33.16 -1.57 7.15
C ARG A 44 33.82 -2.30 8.32
N GLU A 45 33.09 -2.55 9.39
CA GLU A 45 33.60 -3.22 10.58
C GLU A 45 34.02 -4.66 10.29
N VAL A 46 33.29 -5.36 9.41
CA VAL A 46 33.63 -6.72 8.98
C VAL A 46 34.86 -6.69 8.09
N ALA A 47 34.90 -5.78 7.11
CA ALA A 47 36.05 -5.59 6.22
C ALA A 47 37.34 -5.34 7.02
N GLU A 48 37.30 -4.43 7.98
CA GLU A 48 38.45 -4.09 8.84
C GLU A 48 38.93 -5.28 9.67
N ARG A 49 38.00 -6.04 10.27
CA ARG A 49 38.33 -7.25 11.03
C ARG A 49 38.98 -8.31 10.14
N TYR A 50 38.46 -8.49 8.92
CA TYR A 50 38.98 -9.46 7.96
C TYR A 50 40.40 -9.11 7.53
N VAL A 51 40.65 -7.86 7.15
CA VAL A 51 41.98 -7.38 6.75
C VAL A 51 42.98 -7.51 7.90
N ARG A 52 42.56 -7.19 9.13
CA ARG A 52 43.41 -7.34 10.32
C ARG A 52 43.78 -8.80 10.57
N ALA A 53 42.81 -9.71 10.53
CA ALA A 53 43.03 -11.14 10.74
C ALA A 53 43.97 -11.74 9.69
N LEU A 54 43.79 -11.40 8.41
CA LEU A 54 44.65 -11.88 7.33
C LEU A 54 46.10 -11.40 7.48
N ARG A 55 46.30 -10.13 7.86
CA ARG A 55 47.64 -9.58 8.13
C ARG A 55 48.29 -10.24 9.34
N GLU A 56 47.50 -10.55 10.39
CA GLU A 56 48.00 -11.27 11.55
C GLU A 56 48.44 -12.70 11.20
N LEU A 57 47.61 -13.45 10.47
CA LEU A 57 47.95 -14.79 9.99
C LEU A 57 49.24 -14.78 9.17
N LYS A 58 49.36 -13.83 8.23
CA LYS A 58 50.58 -13.67 7.43
C LYS A 58 51.82 -13.53 8.31
N ARG A 59 51.79 -12.62 9.29
CA ARG A 59 52.93 -12.40 10.19
C ARG A 59 53.23 -13.62 11.06
N ARG A 60 52.19 -14.24 11.64
CA ARG A 60 52.32 -15.32 12.62
C ARG A 60 52.84 -16.62 11.99
N PHE A 61 52.41 -16.91 10.77
CA PHE A 61 52.74 -18.15 10.06
C PHE A 61 53.74 -17.96 8.91
N ARG A 62 54.27 -16.73 8.73
CA ARG A 62 55.24 -16.37 7.67
C ARG A 62 54.75 -16.79 6.27
N LEU A 63 53.47 -16.56 6.00
CA LEU A 63 52.85 -16.91 4.72
C LEU A 63 53.21 -15.87 3.66
N ASP A 64 53.36 -16.32 2.42
CA ASP A 64 53.52 -15.46 1.25
C ASP A 64 52.17 -14.90 0.77
N GLY A 65 52.22 -13.82 -0.02
CA GLY A 65 51.03 -13.15 -0.59
C GLY A 65 50.61 -11.87 0.15
N GLY A 66 49.78 -11.05 -0.51
CA GLY A 66 49.28 -9.76 0.00
C GLY A 66 47.77 -9.79 0.23
N VAL A 67 47.26 -8.84 1.03
CA VAL A 67 45.82 -8.57 1.07
C VAL A 67 45.51 -7.60 -0.05
N ASP A 68 44.84 -8.07 -1.10
CA ASP A 68 44.40 -7.25 -2.23
C ASP A 68 42.87 -7.07 -2.23
N LEU A 69 42.40 -6.21 -3.13
CA LEU A 69 40.97 -5.94 -3.30
C LEU A 69 40.18 -7.20 -3.70
N GLY A 70 40.76 -8.08 -4.52
CA GLY A 70 40.11 -9.32 -4.96
C GLY A 70 39.86 -10.29 -3.80
N LEU A 71 40.82 -10.44 -2.90
CA LEU A 71 40.71 -11.26 -1.71
C LEU A 71 39.60 -10.75 -0.79
N VAL A 72 39.51 -9.43 -0.57
CA VAL A 72 38.44 -8.82 0.22
C VAL A 72 37.09 -8.89 -0.49
N ALA A 73 37.04 -8.66 -1.80
CA ALA A 73 35.85 -8.73 -2.65
C ALA A 73 35.23 -10.12 -2.70
N SER A 74 36.05 -11.17 -2.63
CA SER A 74 35.59 -12.57 -2.63
C SER A 74 34.88 -13.01 -1.35
N ARG A 75 34.82 -12.15 -0.32
CA ARG A 75 34.20 -12.48 0.97
C ARG A 75 32.77 -11.96 1.01
N HIS A 76 31.81 -12.88 0.96
CA HIS A 76 30.37 -12.59 0.88
C HIS A 76 29.81 -11.81 2.08
N ASP A 77 30.52 -11.78 3.21
CA ASP A 77 30.15 -11.08 4.43
C ASP A 77 30.59 -9.61 4.47
N VAL A 78 31.48 -9.19 3.55
CA VAL A 78 31.99 -7.81 3.45
C VAL A 78 31.03 -6.91 2.68
N PHE A 79 30.34 -7.46 1.68
CA PHE A 79 29.39 -6.73 0.84
C PHE A 79 27.98 -7.15 1.18
N GLU A 80 27.14 -6.18 1.54
CA GLU A 80 25.74 -6.39 1.84
C GLU A 80 24.90 -5.74 0.74
N VAL A 81 23.93 -6.48 0.21
CA VAL A 81 22.92 -5.92 -0.68
C VAL A 81 21.79 -5.41 0.21
N ARG A 82 21.67 -4.08 0.34
CA ARG A 82 20.56 -3.46 1.05
C ARG A 82 19.52 -2.96 0.08
N GLU A 83 18.26 -3.26 0.36
CA GLU A 83 17.17 -2.54 -0.28
C GLU A 83 17.23 -1.08 0.17
N ARG A 84 17.12 -0.14 -0.78
CA ARG A 84 17.01 1.27 -0.40
C ARG A 84 15.86 1.46 0.59
N PRO A 85 16.08 2.16 1.72
CA PRO A 85 15.01 2.48 2.63
C PRO A 85 13.92 3.24 1.87
N SER A 86 12.67 2.79 1.98
CA SER A 86 11.53 3.51 1.41
C SER A 86 11.37 4.85 2.10
N ASP A 87 11.08 5.89 1.31
CA ASP A 87 10.54 7.13 1.86
C ASP A 87 9.08 6.89 2.28
N LEU A 88 8.92 6.43 3.53
CA LEU A 88 7.61 6.14 4.12
C LEU A 88 6.68 7.37 4.11
N ARG A 89 7.22 8.59 4.13
CA ARG A 89 6.41 9.81 4.07
C ARG A 89 5.84 10.01 2.67
N ALA A 90 6.66 9.82 1.65
CA ALA A 90 6.21 9.89 0.25
C ALA A 90 5.18 8.80 -0.05
N GLU A 91 5.43 7.57 0.40
CA GLU A 91 4.48 6.46 0.25
C GLU A 91 3.15 6.75 0.94
N ARG A 92 3.19 7.24 2.19
CA ARG A 92 1.98 7.62 2.93
C ARG A 92 1.16 8.66 2.19
N ARG A 93 1.79 9.73 1.70
CA ARG A 93 1.12 10.77 0.92
C ARG A 93 0.46 10.22 -0.34
N ALA A 94 1.13 9.28 -1.03
CA ALA A 94 0.57 8.64 -2.21
C ALA A 94 -0.69 7.84 -1.87
N VAL A 95 -0.67 7.08 -0.77
CA VAL A 95 -1.83 6.31 -0.28
C VAL A 95 -2.98 7.23 0.11
N GLU A 96 -2.72 8.32 0.84
CA GLU A 96 -3.74 9.30 1.23
C GLU A 96 -4.41 9.96 0.01
N LEU A 97 -3.60 10.34 -0.98
CA LEU A 97 -4.11 10.93 -2.22
C LEU A 97 -4.98 9.94 -3.00
N ALA A 98 -4.55 8.67 -3.07
CA ALA A 98 -5.32 7.61 -3.72
C ALA A 98 -6.67 7.39 -3.00
N LEU A 99 -6.67 7.35 -1.67
CA LEU A 99 -7.89 7.22 -0.88
C LEU A 99 -8.84 8.40 -1.10
N ALA A 100 -8.34 9.63 -1.04
CA ALA A 100 -9.15 10.82 -1.24
C ALA A 100 -9.84 10.82 -2.62
N ARG A 101 -9.12 10.42 -3.67
CA ARG A 101 -9.68 10.26 -5.03
C ARG A 101 -10.74 9.18 -5.08
N ALA A 102 -10.51 8.03 -4.45
CA ALA A 102 -11.46 6.92 -4.39
C ALA A 102 -12.75 7.32 -3.67
N LEU A 103 -12.64 8.01 -2.52
CA LEU A 103 -13.81 8.51 -1.77
C LEU A 103 -14.60 9.54 -2.56
N ALA A 104 -13.93 10.47 -3.25
CA ALA A 104 -14.59 11.46 -4.10
C ALA A 104 -15.34 10.79 -5.27
N ALA A 105 -14.73 9.78 -5.91
CA ALA A 105 -15.38 9.01 -6.97
C ALA A 105 -16.57 8.21 -6.44
N HIS A 106 -16.42 7.56 -5.28
CA HIS A 106 -17.50 6.83 -4.63
C HIS A 106 -18.70 7.72 -4.33
N ALA A 107 -18.47 8.89 -3.72
CA ALA A 107 -19.53 9.84 -3.39
C ALA A 107 -20.29 10.32 -4.65
N ARG A 108 -19.58 10.58 -5.74
CA ARG A 108 -20.17 10.98 -7.03
C ARG A 108 -21.10 9.89 -7.59
N GLU A 109 -20.64 8.64 -7.60
CA GLU A 109 -21.47 7.54 -8.10
C GLU A 109 -22.67 7.26 -7.20
N ARG A 110 -22.53 7.37 -5.88
CA ARG A 110 -23.67 7.26 -4.95
C ARG A 110 -24.74 8.33 -5.20
N ALA A 111 -24.32 9.57 -5.45
CA ALA A 111 -25.25 10.65 -5.79
C ALA A 111 -25.97 10.39 -7.12
N ARG A 112 -25.22 9.92 -8.12
CA ARG A 112 -25.76 9.57 -9.45
C ARG A 112 -26.76 8.43 -9.37
N GLU A 113 -26.42 7.34 -8.70
CA GLU A 113 -27.30 6.19 -8.48
C GLU A 113 -28.55 6.60 -7.70
N GLY A 114 -28.39 7.36 -6.61
CA GLY A 114 -29.49 7.87 -5.81
C GLY A 114 -30.48 8.74 -6.61
N ALA A 115 -29.98 9.58 -7.51
CA ALA A 115 -30.82 10.37 -8.41
C ALA A 115 -31.62 9.49 -9.39
N HIS A 116 -31.00 8.45 -9.94
CA HIS A 116 -31.69 7.49 -10.81
C HIS A 116 -32.76 6.70 -10.04
N LEU A 117 -32.42 6.17 -8.87
CA LEU A 117 -33.34 5.41 -8.03
C LEU A 117 -34.54 6.27 -7.63
N ARG A 118 -34.32 7.54 -7.25
CA ARG A 118 -35.41 8.48 -6.97
C ARG A 118 -36.35 8.64 -8.17
N ARG A 119 -35.82 8.83 -9.38
CA ARG A 119 -36.63 8.98 -10.60
C ARG A 119 -37.45 7.72 -10.87
N ASP A 120 -36.85 6.54 -10.75
CA ASP A 120 -37.54 5.26 -10.94
C ASP A 120 -38.66 5.05 -9.90
N MET A 121 -38.37 5.26 -8.62
CA MET A 121 -39.36 5.12 -7.54
C MET A 121 -40.56 6.06 -7.73
N LEU A 122 -40.32 7.31 -8.14
CA LEU A 122 -41.40 8.26 -8.44
C LEU A 122 -42.21 7.85 -9.67
N ALA A 123 -41.58 7.26 -10.70
CA ALA A 123 -42.30 6.72 -11.85
C ALA A 123 -43.20 5.55 -11.44
N ARG A 124 -42.69 4.62 -10.63
CA ARG A 124 -43.46 3.49 -10.08
C ARG A 124 -44.63 3.94 -9.23
N LEU A 125 -44.42 4.90 -8.32
CA LEU A 125 -45.49 5.46 -7.49
C LEU A 125 -46.59 6.13 -8.32
N ARG A 126 -46.22 6.87 -9.38
CA ARG A 126 -47.20 7.45 -10.31
C ARG A 126 -48.00 6.37 -11.04
N HIS A 127 -47.35 5.30 -11.46
CA HIS A 127 -48.01 4.17 -12.11
C HIS A 127 -49.00 3.47 -11.17
N LEU A 128 -48.59 3.16 -9.93
CA LEU A 128 -49.46 2.55 -8.92
C LEU A 128 -50.68 3.43 -8.60
N ARG A 129 -50.48 4.75 -8.45
CA ARG A 129 -51.61 5.69 -8.24
C ARG A 129 -52.59 5.68 -9.41
N ARG A 130 -52.11 5.54 -10.65
CA ARG A 130 -52.97 5.45 -11.83
C ARG A 130 -53.80 4.17 -11.80
N LEU A 131 -53.18 3.02 -11.54
CA LEU A 131 -53.88 1.73 -11.42
C LEU A 131 -54.94 1.77 -10.32
N TRP A 132 -54.59 2.30 -9.14
CA TRP A 132 -55.53 2.42 -8.02
C TRP A 132 -56.76 3.26 -8.38
N ARG A 133 -56.57 4.40 -9.07
CA ARG A 133 -57.69 5.23 -9.54
C ARG A 133 -58.58 4.50 -10.54
N GLN A 134 -58.00 3.67 -11.41
CA GLN A 134 -58.76 2.87 -12.39
C GLN A 134 -59.62 1.82 -11.68
N MET A 135 -59.04 1.06 -10.74
CA MET A 135 -59.78 0.08 -9.94
C MET A 135 -60.92 0.73 -9.16
N ARG A 136 -60.67 1.89 -8.54
CA ARG A 136 -61.70 2.61 -7.77
C ARG A 136 -62.86 3.11 -8.63
N LYS A 137 -62.59 3.50 -9.88
CA LYS A 137 -63.65 3.89 -10.83
C LYS A 137 -64.47 2.67 -11.28
N ALA A 138 -63.81 1.56 -11.58
CA ALA A 138 -64.49 0.33 -12.01
C ALA A 138 -65.37 -0.28 -10.91
N ALA A 139 -64.99 -0.15 -9.64
CA ALA A 139 -65.79 -0.63 -8.51
C ALA A 139 -66.98 0.29 -8.15
N ALA A 140 -67.05 1.50 -8.71
CA ALA A 140 -68.13 2.46 -8.47
C ALA A 140 -69.14 2.54 -9.63
N ALA A 141 -68.93 1.74 -10.68
CA ALA A 141 -69.82 1.57 -11.83
C ALA A 141 -70.52 0.21 -11.72
#